data_AF-A0A484H7V7-F1
#
_entry.id   AF-A0A484H7V7-F1
#
_cell.length_a   1.000
_cell.length_b   1.000
_cell.length_c   1.000
_cell.angle_alpha   90.00
_cell.angle_beta   90.00
_cell.angle_gamma   90.00
#
_symmetry.space_group_name_H-M   'P 1'
#
loop_
_entity.id
_entity.type
_entity.pdbx_description
1 polymer ?
#
loop_
_entity_poly.entity_id
_entity_poly.type
_entity_poly.pdbx_seq_one_letter_code
_entity_poly.pdbx_strand_id
1 'polypeptide(L)'
;MMMGTAETVPSGHLVLYRIRDRDVVGLKAVRHGKDHVNHYFVPLELISPITVAYLDDTAPLHDCNDHFSLKLDQLVIEPPIAVGTILANATGTYIKACEATKGIISFVYVNLDSGELRRRQERQISAIYRWTLTCIGIDPRREPQMAGSLS
;
A
#
# COMPACT_ATOMS: atom_id res chain seq x y z
N MET A 1 -7.10 -6.67 15.00
CA MET A 1 -6.57 -5.41 14.45
C MET A 1 -5.86 -4.66 15.56
N MET A 2 -4.59 -4.30 15.37
CA MET A 2 -3.83 -3.50 16.33
C MET A 2 -3.79 -2.06 15.84
N MET A 3 -4.09 -1.10 16.72
CA MET A 3 -3.90 0.31 16.42
C MET A 3 -2.47 0.69 16.77
N GLY A 4 -1.81 1.42 15.87
CA GLY A 4 -0.46 1.91 16.06
C GLY A 4 -0.26 3.25 15.36
N THR A 5 1.00 3.65 15.26
CA THR A 5 1.44 4.84 14.55
C THR A 5 2.26 4.46 13.33
N ALA A 6 2.54 5.41 12.44
CA ALA A 6 3.38 5.17 11.28
C ALA A 6 4.79 4.65 11.65
N GLU A 7 5.34 5.07 12.79
CA GLU A 7 6.62 4.58 13.32
C GLU A 7 6.56 3.12 13.80
N THR A 8 5.46 2.73 14.43
CA THR A 8 5.37 1.45 15.16
C THR A 8 4.76 0.31 14.35
N VAL A 9 3.95 0.62 13.34
CA VAL A 9 3.40 -0.39 12.43
C VAL A 9 4.48 -0.82 11.42
N PRO A 10 4.75 -2.14 11.25
CA PRO A 10 5.77 -2.61 10.32
C PRO A 10 5.54 -2.14 8.89
N SER A 11 6.62 -1.82 8.18
CA SER A 11 6.56 -1.57 6.75
C SER A 11 6.28 -2.87 5.99
N GLY A 12 5.58 -2.77 4.86
CA GLY A 12 5.11 -3.93 4.09
C GLY A 12 3.77 -4.49 4.56
N HIS A 13 3.28 -4.08 5.73
CA HIS A 13 1.95 -4.46 6.18
C HIS A 13 0.85 -3.71 5.44
N LEU A 14 -0.27 -4.40 5.21
CA LEU A 14 -1.53 -3.74 4.86
C LEU A 14 -2.11 -3.03 6.08
N VAL A 15 -2.51 -1.78 5.89
CA VAL A 15 -3.04 -0.91 6.94
C VAL A 15 -4.29 -0.17 6.48
N LEU A 16 -5.15 0.19 7.43
CA LEU A 16 -6.15 1.22 7.22
C LEU A 16 -5.60 2.58 7.62
N TYR A 17 -5.86 3.56 6.77
CA TYR A 17 -5.60 4.97 7.04
C TYR A 17 -6.82 5.83 6.69
N ARG A 18 -7.12 6.81 7.54
CA ARG A 18 -8.26 7.70 7.39
C ARG A 18 -7.93 8.82 6.40
N ILE A 19 -8.61 8.86 5.26
CA ILE A 19 -8.53 9.94 4.27
C ILE A 19 -9.90 10.57 4.11
N ARG A 20 -10.08 11.84 4.51
CA ARG A 20 -11.35 12.59 4.39
C ARG A 20 -12.54 11.77 4.90
N ASP A 21 -12.45 11.31 6.14
CA ASP A 21 -13.46 10.53 6.87
C ASP A 21 -13.73 9.10 6.36
N ARG A 22 -12.94 8.60 5.40
CA ARG A 22 -13.01 7.22 4.92
C ARG A 22 -11.77 6.43 5.31
N ASP A 23 -11.98 5.23 5.85
CA ASP A 23 -10.90 4.25 6.01
C ASP A 23 -10.56 3.64 4.65
N VAL A 24 -9.30 3.81 4.24
CA VAL A 24 -8.76 3.32 2.98
C VAL A 24 -7.71 2.26 3.29
N VAL A 25 -7.81 1.10 2.64
CA VAL A 25 -6.76 0.08 2.73
C VAL A 25 -5.60 0.49 1.85
N GLY A 26 -4.40 0.36 2.39
CA GLY A 26 -3.17 0.60 1.65
C GLY A 26 -1.99 -0.17 2.24
N LEU A 27 -0.83 0.04 1.66
CA LEU A 27 0.43 -0.52 2.14
C LEU A 27 1.15 0.53 3.01
N LYS A 28 1.62 0.12 4.19
CA LYS A 28 2.59 0.92 4.94
C LYS A 28 3.95 0.80 4.28
N ALA A 29 4.57 1.94 3.99
CA ALA A 29 5.82 1.98 3.25
C ALA A 29 6.83 2.94 3.89
N VAL A 30 8.12 2.76 3.60
CA VAL A 30 9.20 3.56 4.18
C VAL A 30 10.30 3.89 3.17
N ARG A 31 11.03 4.96 3.43
CA ARG A 31 12.31 5.27 2.77
C ARG A 31 13.36 5.59 3.82
N HIS A 32 14.45 4.83 3.81
CA HIS A 32 15.59 5.09 4.68
C HIS A 32 16.40 6.28 4.14
N GLY A 33 16.45 7.36 4.92
CA GLY A 33 17.40 8.44 4.76
C GLY A 33 18.72 8.14 5.48
N LYS A 34 19.62 9.13 5.53
CA LYS A 34 20.90 8.98 6.22
C LYS A 34 20.73 8.79 7.73
N ASP A 35 19.84 9.59 8.34
CA ASP A 35 19.68 9.69 9.80
C ASP A 35 18.21 9.61 10.25
N HIS A 36 17.30 9.29 9.33
CA HIS A 36 15.85 9.22 9.61
C HIS A 36 15.17 8.23 8.66
N VAL A 37 14.00 7.73 9.06
CA VAL A 37 13.11 6.93 8.22
C VAL A 37 11.91 7.80 7.84
N ASN A 38 11.64 7.93 6.55
CA ASN A 38 10.44 8.62 6.09
C ASN A 38 9.31 7.61 5.96
N HIS A 39 8.14 7.93 6.49
CA HIS A 39 6.98 7.06 6.52
C HIS A 39 5.99 7.45 5.41
N TYR A 40 5.43 6.45 4.71
CA TYR A 40 4.48 6.67 3.63
C TYR A 40 3.29 5.70 3.70
N PHE A 41 2.16 6.13 3.13
CA PHE A 41 0.98 5.33 2.86
C PHE A 41 0.79 5.18 1.34
N VAL A 42 0.58 3.95 0.87
CA VAL A 42 0.30 3.66 -0.53
C VAL A 42 -1.15 3.21 -0.66
N PRO A 43 -2.08 4.04 -1.16
CA PRO A 43 -3.49 3.66 -1.26
C PRO A 43 -3.68 2.55 -2.31
N LEU A 44 -4.31 1.43 -1.90
CA LEU A 44 -4.58 0.28 -2.78
C LEU A 44 -6.06 0.18 -3.20
N GLU A 45 -6.95 0.99 -2.64
CA GLU A 45 -8.39 0.99 -2.99
C GLU A 45 -8.83 2.18 -3.83
N LEU A 46 -7.95 3.16 -4.02
CA LEU A 46 -8.27 4.35 -4.79
C LEU A 46 -8.02 4.09 -6.27
N ILE A 47 -8.97 4.51 -7.11
CA ILE A 47 -8.83 4.46 -8.56
C ILE A 47 -7.80 5.54 -8.95
N SER A 48 -6.69 5.07 -9.53
CA SER A 48 -5.61 5.74 -10.26
C SER A 48 -5.60 7.29 -10.34
N PRO A 49 -4.42 7.94 -10.19
CA PRO A 49 -3.10 7.32 -9.98
C PRO A 49 -2.82 6.99 -8.52
N ILE A 50 -2.23 5.81 -8.27
CA ILE A 50 -1.69 5.48 -6.94
C ILE A 50 -0.57 6.44 -6.64
N THR A 51 -0.82 7.35 -5.70
CA THR A 51 0.14 8.36 -5.26
C THR A 51 0.47 8.10 -3.80
N VAL A 52 1.75 7.94 -3.51
CA VAL A 52 2.20 7.74 -2.13
C VAL A 52 1.98 9.02 -1.33
N ALA A 53 1.41 8.90 -0.14
CA ALA A 53 1.23 10.00 0.79
C ALA A 53 2.30 9.92 1.88
N TYR A 54 2.95 11.04 2.18
CA TYR A 54 3.82 11.13 3.35
C TYR A 54 2.98 11.02 4.62
N LEU A 55 3.51 10.33 5.63
CA LEU A 55 2.95 10.22 6.96
C LEU A 55 3.94 10.78 7.96
N ASP A 56 3.46 11.60 8.90
CA ASP A 56 4.21 11.88 10.12
C ASP A 56 4.35 10.60 10.95
N ASP A 57 5.42 10.49 11.74
CA ASP A 57 5.76 9.29 12.53
C ASP A 57 4.63 8.89 13.50
N THR A 58 3.89 9.88 13.99
CA THR A 58 2.75 9.70 14.90
C THR A 58 1.41 9.52 14.20
N ALA A 59 1.37 9.50 12.86
CA ALA A 59 0.12 9.36 12.12
C ALA A 59 -0.55 8.02 12.49
N PRO A 60 -1.84 8.03 12.87
CA PRO A 60 -2.53 6.83 13.33
C PRO A 60 -2.76 5.86 12.17
N LEU A 61 -2.45 4.59 12.39
CA LEU A 61 -2.68 3.50 11.45
C LEU A 61 -3.33 2.33 12.17
N HIS A 62 -4.16 1.59 11.44
CA HIS A 62 -4.65 0.30 11.94
C HIS A 62 -4.01 -0.82 11.13
N ASP A 63 -3.25 -1.67 11.80
CA ASP A 63 -2.65 -2.85 11.17
C ASP A 63 -3.75 -3.87 10.85
N CYS A 64 -3.95 -4.09 9.56
CA CYS A 64 -4.97 -4.96 9.00
C CYS A 64 -4.37 -6.06 8.12
N ASN A 65 -3.08 -6.36 8.29
CA ASN A 65 -2.36 -7.34 7.47
C ASN A 65 -3.00 -8.73 7.45
N ASP A 66 -3.62 -9.15 8.56
CA ASP A 66 -4.32 -10.44 8.65
C ASP A 66 -5.78 -10.39 8.12
N HIS A 67 -6.30 -9.22 7.79
CA HIS A 67 -7.70 -9.01 7.38
C HIS A 67 -7.83 -8.73 5.88
N PHE A 68 -6.74 -8.38 5.21
CA PHE A 68 -6.73 -8.16 3.79
C PHE A 68 -5.60 -8.95 3.15
N SER A 69 -5.78 -9.34 1.89
CA SER A 69 -4.74 -9.99 1.10
C SER A 69 -4.70 -9.42 -0.30
N LEU A 70 -3.48 -9.22 -0.78
CA LEU A 70 -3.19 -8.78 -2.12
C LEU A 70 -2.93 -10.01 -3.00
N LYS A 71 -3.93 -10.42 -3.77
CA LYS A 71 -3.77 -11.53 -4.71
C LYS A 71 -3.08 -11.04 -5.97
N LEU A 72 -2.08 -11.78 -6.44
CA LEU A 72 -1.33 -11.49 -7.66
C LEU A 72 -1.55 -12.60 -8.69
N ASP A 73 -2.03 -12.22 -9.88
CA ASP A 73 -2.23 -13.10 -11.03
C ASP A 73 -1.25 -12.68 -12.13
N GLN A 74 -0.28 -13.53 -12.47
CA GLN A 74 0.73 -13.22 -13.48
C GLN A 74 0.07 -13.06 -14.85
N LEU A 75 0.46 -11.99 -15.57
CA LEU A 75 0.00 -11.73 -16.92
C LEU A 75 0.88 -12.48 -17.93
N VAL A 76 0.24 -13.08 -18.92
CA VAL A 76 0.91 -13.78 -20.03
C VAL A 76 1.41 -12.79 -21.10
N ILE A 77 0.70 -11.68 -21.26
CA ILE A 77 1.08 -10.57 -22.15
C ILE A 77 1.52 -9.42 -21.27
N GLU A 78 2.71 -8.88 -21.53
CA GLU A 78 3.29 -7.78 -20.77
C GLU A 78 2.70 -6.44 -21.24
N PRO A 79 1.75 -5.83 -20.51
CA PRO A 79 1.30 -4.49 -20.85
C PRO A 79 2.42 -3.47 -20.58
N PRO A 80 2.32 -2.25 -21.15
CA PRO A 80 3.18 -1.15 -20.72
C PRO A 80 3.09 -0.93 -19.21
N ILE A 81 4.25 -0.68 -18.58
CA ILE A 81 4.33 -0.53 -17.12
C ILE A 81 3.78 0.85 -16.72
N ALA A 82 2.53 0.86 -16.27
CA ALA A 82 1.83 2.04 -15.79
C ALA A 82 1.83 2.12 -14.25
N VAL A 83 1.46 3.29 -13.71
CA VAL A 83 1.18 3.42 -12.27
C VAL A 83 0.08 2.45 -11.87
N GLY A 84 0.27 1.77 -10.73
CA GLY A 84 -0.57 0.67 -10.26
C GLY A 84 -0.17 -0.70 -10.81
N THR A 85 0.77 -0.79 -11.76
CA THR A 85 1.30 -2.08 -12.21
C THR A 85 2.16 -2.70 -11.12
N ILE A 86 1.96 -3.99 -10.86
CA ILE A 86 2.86 -4.79 -10.03
C ILE A 86 3.78 -5.59 -10.94
N LEU A 87 5.08 -5.52 -10.67
CA LEU A 87 6.12 -6.21 -11.42
C LEU A 87 7.07 -6.94 -10.47
N ALA A 88 7.67 -8.02 -10.93
CA ALA A 88 8.78 -8.68 -10.24
C ALA A 88 10.06 -8.59 -11.07
N ASN A 89 11.18 -8.49 -10.37
CA ASN A 89 12.52 -8.62 -10.91
C ASN A 89 13.41 -9.37 -9.89
N ALA A 90 14.70 -9.51 -10.18
CA ALA A 90 15.66 -10.22 -9.31
C ALA A 90 15.77 -9.66 -7.88
N THR A 91 15.29 -8.45 -7.62
CA THR A 91 15.38 -7.78 -6.31
C THR A 91 14.07 -7.76 -5.53
N GLY A 92 12.97 -8.28 -6.09
CA GLY A 92 11.69 -8.40 -5.42
C GLY A 92 10.49 -8.07 -6.29
N THR A 93 9.33 -7.93 -5.63
CA THR A 93 8.05 -7.59 -6.24
C THR A 93 7.64 -6.20 -5.82
N TYR A 94 7.28 -5.37 -6.80
CA TYR A 94 7.09 -3.94 -6.62
C TYR A 94 5.78 -3.46 -7.24
N ILE A 95 5.09 -2.55 -6.57
CA ILE A 95 4.04 -1.72 -7.19
C ILE A 95 4.62 -0.39 -7.64
N LYS A 96 4.36 -0.01 -8.90
CA LYS A 96 4.73 1.32 -9.42
C LYS A 96 3.73 2.36 -8.93
N ALA A 97 4.21 3.43 -8.31
CA ALA A 97 3.40 4.53 -7.79
C ALA A 97 3.96 5.90 -8.19
N CYS A 98 3.16 6.94 -8.00
CA CYS A 98 3.58 8.33 -8.08
C CYS A 98 4.06 8.84 -6.72
N GLU A 99 5.07 9.68 -6.72
CA GLU A 99 5.46 10.52 -5.57
C GLU A 99 5.46 11.97 -6.02
N ALA A 100 4.63 12.79 -5.37
CA ALA A 100 4.60 14.22 -5.57
C ALA A 100 5.53 14.90 -4.55
N THR A 101 6.57 15.57 -5.02
CA THR A 101 7.49 16.32 -4.17
C THR A 101 7.65 17.72 -4.75
N LYS A 102 7.25 18.75 -3.98
CA LYS A 102 7.40 20.17 -4.36
C LYS A 102 6.85 20.49 -5.77
N GLY A 103 5.69 19.93 -6.12
CA GLY A 103 5.03 20.15 -7.41
C GLY A 103 5.58 19.31 -8.57
N ILE A 104 6.63 18.51 -8.37
CA ILE A 104 7.15 17.57 -9.35
C ILE A 104 6.60 16.17 -9.05
N ILE A 105 6.00 15.54 -10.05
CA ILE A 105 5.55 14.14 -9.98
C ILE A 105 6.66 13.25 -10.52
N SER A 106 7.06 12.26 -9.71
CA SER A 106 8.04 11.24 -10.08
C SER A 106 7.48 9.84 -9.86
N PHE A 107 8.10 8.83 -10.49
CA PHE A 107 7.73 7.44 -10.28
C PHE A 107 8.59 6.79 -9.20
N VAL A 108 7.93 6.04 -8.32
CA VAL A 108 8.55 5.22 -7.28
C VAL A 108 8.05 3.78 -7.40
N TYR A 109 8.81 2.87 -6.80
CA TYR A 109 8.48 1.45 -6.76
C TYR A 109 8.49 1.02 -5.31
N VAL A 110 7.36 0.53 -4.81
CA VAL A 110 7.23 0.10 -3.42
C VAL A 110 7.33 -1.41 -3.39
N ASN A 111 8.34 -1.93 -2.70
CA ASN A 111 8.50 -3.36 -2.50
C ASN A 111 7.32 -3.86 -1.64
N LEU A 112 6.60 -4.88 -2.13
CA LEU A 112 5.36 -5.33 -1.48
C LEU A 112 5.58 -6.09 -0.17
N ASP A 113 6.76 -6.68 0.00
CA ASP A 113 7.10 -7.49 1.17
C ASP A 113 7.70 -6.60 2.29
N SER A 114 8.70 -5.80 1.94
CA SER A 114 9.39 -4.93 2.91
C SER A 114 8.75 -3.55 3.11
N GLY A 115 7.90 -3.12 2.17
CA GLY A 115 7.40 -1.75 2.12
C GLY A 115 8.43 -0.69 1.74
N GLU A 116 9.64 -1.07 1.28
CA GLU A 116 10.67 -0.10 0.95
C GLU A 116 10.39 0.64 -0.38
N LEU A 117 10.47 1.97 -0.37
CA LEU A 117 10.41 2.82 -1.56
C LEU A 117 11.75 2.84 -2.28
N ARG A 118 11.76 2.36 -3.52
CA ARG A 118 12.92 2.35 -4.41
C ARG A 118 12.68 3.14 -5.69
N ARG A 119 13.79 3.48 -6.36
CA ARG A 119 13.79 4.08 -7.70
C ARG A 119 14.14 3.03 -8.75
N ARG A 120 13.67 3.25 -9.99
CA ARG A 120 14.09 2.54 -11.22
C ARG A 120 14.07 0.99 -11.11
N GLN A 121 12.90 0.38 -10.95
CA GLN A 121 12.77 -1.09 -10.87
C GLN A 121 12.33 -1.76 -12.19
N GLU A 122 12.25 -1.03 -13.30
CA GLU A 122 11.81 -1.55 -14.60
C GLU A 122 12.91 -2.23 -15.42
N ARG A 123 13.98 -2.69 -14.77
CA ARG A 123 15.06 -3.45 -15.43
C ARG A 123 14.88 -4.93 -15.13
N GLN A 124 15.17 -5.77 -16.13
CA GLN A 124 15.18 -7.23 -15.99
C GLN A 124 13.89 -7.75 -15.32
N ILE A 125 12.75 -7.28 -15.82
CA ILE A 125 11.44 -7.70 -15.32
C ILE A 125 11.25 -9.17 -15.67
N SER A 126 10.93 -9.97 -14.67
CA SER A 126 10.69 -11.41 -14.81
C SER A 126 9.20 -11.75 -14.84
N ALA A 127 8.35 -10.87 -14.31
CA ALA A 127 6.90 -11.03 -14.36
C ALA A 127 6.17 -9.69 -14.16
N ILE A 128 4.97 -9.59 -14.70
CA ILE A 128 4.00 -8.50 -14.44
C ILE A 128 2.71 -9.15 -13.94
N TYR A 129 2.06 -8.50 -12.98
CA TYR A 129 0.88 -9.04 -12.30
C TYR A 129 -0.33 -8.11 -12.45
N ARG A 130 -1.49 -8.72 -12.68
CA ARG A 130 -2.77 -8.15 -12.25
C ARG A 130 -2.91 -8.43 -10.75
N TRP A 131 -3.54 -7.52 -10.03
CA TRP A 131 -3.78 -7.72 -8.62
C TRP A 131 -5.19 -7.36 -8.20
N THR A 132 -5.58 -7.92 -7.07
CA THR A 132 -6.86 -7.62 -6.43
C THR A 132 -6.65 -7.61 -4.93
N LEU A 133 -7.13 -6.57 -4.27
CA LEU A 133 -7.22 -6.52 -2.83
C LEU A 133 -8.50 -7.25 -2.39
N THR A 134 -8.35 -8.20 -1.48
CA THR A 134 -9.45 -9.02 -0.96
C THR A 134 -9.52 -8.88 0.55
N CYS A 135 -10.73 -8.80 1.10
CA CYS A 135 -10.95 -8.91 2.54
C CYS A 135 -11.02 -10.39 2.93
N ILE A 136 -10.33 -10.75 4.01
CA ILE A 136 -10.36 -12.07 4.63
C ILE A 136 -11.25 -11.97 5.87
N GLY A 137 -12.35 -12.73 5.89
CA GLY A 137 -13.29 -12.72 7.00
C GLY A 137 -14.17 -11.46 7.06
N ILE A 138 -14.32 -10.89 8.26
CA ILE A 138 -15.17 -9.71 8.49
C ILE A 138 -14.39 -8.45 8.13
N ASP A 139 -14.96 -7.64 7.24
CA ASP A 139 -14.39 -6.35 6.87
C ASP A 139 -14.39 -5.41 8.09
N PRO A 140 -13.21 -5.04 8.62
CA PRO A 140 -13.12 -4.25 9.84
C PRO A 140 -13.63 -2.80 9.67
N ARG A 141 -13.90 -2.37 8.44
CA ARG A 141 -14.49 -1.05 8.14
C ARG A 141 -16.02 -1.08 8.25
N ARG A 142 -16.62 -2.26 8.26
CA ARG A 142 -18.07 -2.40 8.47
C ARG A 142 -18.29 -2.44 9.97
N GLU A 143 -18.92 -1.40 10.51
CA GLU A 143 -19.41 -1.48 11.89
C GLU A 143 -20.30 -2.73 12.03
N PRO A 144 -20.21 -3.46 13.16
CA PRO A 144 -21.23 -4.44 13.47
C PRO A 144 -22.56 -3.69 13.50
N GLN A 145 -23.48 -4.03 12.60
CA GLN A 145 -24.87 -3.59 12.73
C GLN A 145 -25.31 -4.05 14.12
N MET A 146 -25.46 -3.10 15.05
CA MET A 146 -26.06 -3.42 16.34
C MET A 146 -27.42 -4.00 16.02
N ALA A 147 -27.57 -5.31 16.25
CA ALA A 147 -28.85 -5.98 16.21
C ALA A 147 -29.77 -5.15 17.10
N GLY A 148 -30.75 -4.50 16.47
CA GLY A 148 -31.70 -3.64 17.16
C GLY A 148 -32.22 -4.38 18.37
N SER A 149 -32.01 -3.79 19.55
CA SER A 149 -32.76 -4.20 20.73
C SER A 149 -34.23 -3.99 20.40
N LEU A 150 -34.94 -5.09 20.12
CA LEU A 150 -36.39 -5.10 20.07
C LEU A 150 -36.87 -4.78 21.48
N SER A 151 -37.25 -3.53 21.70
CA SER A 151 -38.10 -3.08 22.81
C SER A 151 -39.55 -3.36 22.48
#